data_AF-A0AAN5I452-F1
#
_entry.id   AF-A0AAN5I452-F1
#
_cell.length_a   1.000
_cell.length_b   1.000
_cell.length_c   1.000
_cell.angle_alpha   90.00
_cell.angle_beta   90.00
_cell.angle_gamma   90.00
#
_symmetry.space_group_name_H-M   'P 1'
#
loop_
_entity.id
_entity.type
_entity.pdbx_description
1 polymer ?
#
loop_
_entity_poly.entity_id
_entity_poly.type
_entity_poly.pdbx_seq_one_letter_code
_entity_poly.pdbx_strand_id
1 'polypeptide(L)'
;MLSWISPRQASTEDQGENAEGNDIMGEIMLGEVEAAVYEFQCEEEVRKSQVSLQSRVPDYSWLISADAPAKPRKFLSMQERSQIQRACELIRVAEWTQLSSMWKSRMMRGARSREGIIEAFVQSAQEIVSTRPRPPQPISSMLSRYLRSQSSINAVSDSPRSASYDGPLSTRSLGSISFRSIDDIV
;
A
#
# COMPACT_ATOMS: atom_id res chain seq x y z
N MET A 1 -6.90 -53.26 4.49
CA MET A 1 -6.82 -52.22 5.54
C MET A 1 -5.69 -51.27 5.17
N LEU A 2 -6.01 -50.12 4.57
CA LEU A 2 -5.02 -49.10 4.22
C LEU A 2 -5.31 -47.90 5.11
N SER A 3 -4.45 -47.69 6.10
CA SER A 3 -4.47 -46.57 7.02
C SER A 3 -3.99 -45.31 6.31
N TRP A 4 -4.89 -44.33 6.16
CA TRP A 4 -4.55 -43.00 5.68
C TRP A 4 -3.94 -42.25 6.86
N ILE A 5 -2.61 -42.12 6.85
CA ILE A 5 -1.90 -41.23 7.78
C ILE A 5 -2.16 -39.81 7.30
N SER A 6 -2.99 -39.10 8.07
CA SER A 6 -3.28 -37.68 7.90
C SER A 6 -2.13 -36.87 8.49
N PRO A 7 -1.41 -36.03 7.72
CA PRO A 7 -0.44 -35.10 8.28
C PRO A 7 -1.19 -33.86 8.74
N ARG A 8 -1.85 -33.94 9.89
CA ARG A 8 -2.40 -32.78 10.59
C ARG A 8 -1.50 -32.48 11.78
N GLN A 9 -0.44 -31.69 11.53
CA GLN A 9 0.25 -30.79 12.49
C GLN A 9 1.61 -30.36 11.93
N ALA A 10 1.64 -29.22 11.23
CA ALA A 10 2.87 -28.45 10.97
C ALA A 10 2.49 -27.08 10.37
N SER A 11 1.87 -26.18 11.14
CA SER A 11 1.65 -24.79 10.66
C SER A 11 1.09 -23.85 11.73
N THR A 12 1.73 -23.75 12.90
CA THR A 12 1.35 -22.70 13.87
C THR A 12 2.53 -21.99 14.53
N GLU A 13 3.72 -22.61 14.59
CA GLU A 13 4.91 -21.96 15.17
C GLU A 13 5.70 -21.15 14.14
N ASP A 14 5.71 -21.57 12.88
CA ASP A 14 6.41 -20.87 11.78
C ASP A 14 5.76 -19.52 11.39
N GLN A 15 4.56 -19.22 11.90
CA GLN A 15 3.84 -18.00 11.51
C GLN A 15 4.30 -16.75 12.28
N GLY A 16 4.85 -16.91 13.49
CA GLY A 16 5.30 -15.80 14.34
C GLY A 16 6.68 -15.27 13.96
N GLU A 17 7.65 -16.17 13.73
CA GLU A 17 9.03 -15.79 13.34
C GLU A 17 9.06 -15.15 11.94
N ASN A 18 8.21 -15.63 11.03
CA ASN A 18 8.06 -15.03 9.70
C ASN A 18 7.42 -13.65 9.73
N ALA A 19 6.60 -13.32 10.74
CA ALA A 19 6.00 -11.99 10.86
C ALA A 19 7.03 -10.95 11.31
N GLU A 20 7.83 -11.26 12.33
CA GLU A 20 8.89 -10.36 12.81
C GLU A 20 9.96 -10.11 11.74
N GLY A 21 10.36 -11.16 11.00
CA GLY A 21 11.27 -11.00 9.87
C GLY A 21 10.69 -10.13 8.75
N ASN A 22 9.38 -10.17 8.55
CA ASN A 22 8.71 -9.33 7.55
C ASN A 22 8.67 -7.85 7.97
N ASP A 23 8.42 -7.58 9.25
CA ASP A 23 8.39 -6.23 9.81
C ASP A 23 9.77 -5.57 9.74
N ILE A 24 10.82 -6.30 10.12
CA ILE A 24 12.21 -5.83 10.03
C ILE A 24 12.56 -5.50 8.58
N MET A 25 12.24 -6.39 7.63
CA MET A 25 12.51 -6.14 6.21
C MET A 25 11.69 -4.98 5.65
N GLY A 26 10.46 -4.80 6.12
CA GLY A 26 9.63 -3.65 5.77
C GLY A 26 10.25 -2.32 6.17
N GLU A 27 10.77 -2.23 7.40
CA GLU A 27 11.46 -1.02 7.87
C GLU A 27 12.80 -0.79 7.16
N ILE A 28 13.56 -1.85 6.86
CA ILE A 28 14.80 -1.73 6.06
C ILE A 28 14.49 -1.16 4.66
N MET A 29 13.50 -1.73 3.97
CA MET A 29 13.14 -1.27 2.63
C MET A 29 12.56 0.15 2.65
N LEU A 30 11.79 0.49 3.68
CA LEU A 30 11.30 1.85 3.86
C LEU A 30 12.46 2.85 4.02
N GLY A 31 13.45 2.53 4.86
CA GLY A 31 14.66 3.32 5.00
C GLY A 31 15.46 3.44 3.71
N GLU A 32 15.50 2.38 2.90
CA GLU A 32 16.17 2.40 1.59
C GLU A 32 15.46 3.33 0.60
N VAL A 33 14.13 3.31 0.56
CA VAL A 33 13.34 4.24 -0.27
C VAL A 33 13.49 5.69 0.22
N GLU A 34 13.48 5.90 1.54
CA GLU A 34 13.74 7.21 2.14
C GLU A 34 15.11 7.76 1.75
N ALA A 35 16.15 6.93 1.80
CA ALA A 35 17.51 7.30 1.40
C ALA A 35 17.57 7.65 -0.09
N ALA A 36 16.97 6.84 -0.96
CA ALA A 36 16.94 7.11 -2.40
C ALA A 36 16.24 8.44 -2.74
N VAL A 37 15.11 8.73 -2.08
CA VAL A 37 14.39 10.01 -2.25
C VAL A 37 15.22 11.19 -1.74
N TYR A 38 15.91 11.01 -0.62
CA TYR A 38 16.80 12.03 -0.05
C TYR A 38 17.97 12.34 -0.99
N GLU A 39 18.65 11.31 -1.49
CA GLU A 39 19.76 11.45 -2.44
C GLU A 39 19.34 12.21 -3.69
N PHE A 40 18.19 11.85 -4.28
CA PHE A 40 17.65 12.54 -5.46
C PHE A 40 17.42 14.04 -5.19
N GLN A 41 16.85 14.39 -4.03
CA GLN A 41 16.60 15.79 -3.70
C GLN A 41 17.87 16.59 -3.43
N CYS A 42 18.86 15.97 -2.78
CA CYS A 42 20.18 16.57 -2.60
C CYS A 42 20.85 16.83 -3.96
N GLU A 43 20.82 15.87 -4.87
CA GLU A 43 21.38 16.03 -6.21
C GLU A 43 20.68 17.15 -6.99
N GLU A 44 19.35 17.23 -6.92
CA GLU A 44 18.58 18.29 -7.58
C GLU A 44 18.93 19.69 -7.02
N GLU A 45 19.13 19.80 -5.71
CA GLU A 45 19.54 21.06 -5.07
C GLU A 45 20.96 21.47 -5.46
N VAL A 46 21.90 20.52 -5.48
CA VAL A 46 23.27 20.75 -5.96
C VAL A 46 23.25 21.20 -7.42
N ARG A 47 22.47 20.56 -8.27
CA ARG A 47 22.33 20.95 -9.68
C ARG A 47 21.77 22.37 -9.83
N LYS A 48 20.76 22.75 -9.05
CA LYS A 48 20.19 24.10 -9.06
C LYS A 48 21.21 25.17 -8.66
N SER A 49 21.97 24.91 -7.59
CA SER A 49 23.03 25.81 -7.15
C SER A 49 24.20 25.90 -8.15
N GLN A 50 24.53 24.81 -8.85
CA GLN A 50 25.54 24.86 -9.90
C GLN A 50 25.11 25.74 -11.09
N VAL A 51 23.83 25.68 -11.47
CA VAL A 51 23.28 26.54 -12.54
C VAL A 51 23.29 28.01 -12.12
N SER A 52 22.94 28.33 -10.88
CA SER A 52 22.97 29.72 -10.40
C SER A 52 24.40 30.29 -10.41
N LEU A 53 25.39 29.51 -9.96
CA LEU A 53 26.81 29.87 -10.06
C LEU A 53 27.26 30.14 -11.50
N GLN A 54 26.88 29.29 -12.46
CA GLN A 54 27.21 29.50 -13.88
C GLN A 54 26.54 30.76 -14.45
N SER A 55 25.30 31.03 -14.05
CA SER A 55 24.54 32.21 -14.51
C SER A 55 25.01 33.54 -13.91
N ARG A 56 25.93 33.53 -12.93
CA ARG A 56 26.34 34.70 -12.12
C ARG A 56 25.18 35.44 -11.44
N VAL A 57 24.03 34.78 -11.29
CA VAL A 57 22.89 35.30 -10.54
C VAL A 57 23.04 34.83 -9.11
N PRO A 58 23.10 35.74 -8.12
CA PRO A 58 23.12 35.34 -6.72
C PRO A 58 21.88 34.52 -6.37
N ASP A 59 22.11 33.33 -5.81
CA ASP A 59 21.03 32.47 -5.36
C ASP A 59 20.57 32.87 -3.95
N TYR A 60 19.40 33.47 -3.87
CA TYR A 60 18.75 33.83 -2.62
C TYR A 60 17.73 32.80 -2.16
N SER A 61 17.72 31.58 -2.72
CA SER A 61 16.78 30.53 -2.31
C SER A 61 16.80 30.25 -0.81
N TRP A 62 17.93 30.46 -0.15
CA TRP A 62 18.08 30.39 1.31
C TRP A 62 17.41 31.55 2.08
N LEU A 63 17.09 32.67 1.44
CA LEU A 63 16.35 33.78 2.06
C LEU A 63 14.82 33.63 1.92
N ILE A 64 14.37 32.97 0.85
CA ILE A 64 12.94 32.86 0.49
C ILE A 64 12.34 31.52 0.92
N SER A 65 13.16 30.49 1.15
CA SER A 65 12.68 29.24 1.71
C SER A 65 12.26 29.49 3.15
N ALA A 66 10.96 29.39 3.43
CA ALA A 66 10.41 29.47 4.78
C ALA A 66 11.09 28.48 5.77
N ASP A 67 11.79 27.46 5.24
CA ASP A 67 12.47 26.40 5.98
C ASP A 67 14.02 26.56 6.05
N ALA A 68 14.58 27.71 5.69
CA ALA A 68 16.02 27.85 5.43
C ALA A 68 17.00 27.57 6.59
N PRO A 69 16.75 27.96 7.86
CA PRO A 69 17.67 27.61 8.95
C PRO A 69 17.40 26.23 9.55
N ALA A 70 16.31 25.56 9.13
CA ALA A 70 15.79 24.38 9.80
C ALA A 70 15.47 23.26 8.82
N LYS A 71 16.10 23.20 7.62
CA LYS A 71 15.86 22.14 6.63
C LYS A 71 15.89 20.79 7.32
N PRO A 72 14.72 20.18 7.62
CA PRO A 72 14.70 18.83 8.09
C PRO A 72 15.26 18.02 6.92
N ARG A 73 15.95 16.92 7.19
CA ARG A 73 16.04 15.84 6.20
C ARG A 73 14.64 15.71 5.62
N LYS A 74 14.46 15.94 4.32
CA LYS A 74 13.12 15.97 3.72
C LYS A 74 12.55 14.56 3.74
N PHE A 75 12.05 14.17 4.90
CA PHE A 75 11.49 12.86 5.18
C PHE A 75 10.35 12.59 4.20
N LEU A 76 10.03 11.32 4.02
CA LEU A 76 8.77 10.96 3.39
C LEU A 76 7.62 11.64 4.15
N SER A 77 6.67 12.20 3.41
CA SER A 77 5.42 12.63 4.00
C SER A 77 4.71 11.43 4.60
N MET A 78 3.83 11.67 5.57
CA MET A 78 3.04 10.60 6.19
C MET A 78 2.27 9.77 5.16
N GLN A 79 1.77 10.40 4.10
CA GLN A 79 1.07 9.70 3.02
C GLN A 79 2.00 8.77 2.24
N GLU A 80 3.18 9.26 1.82
CA GLU A 80 4.17 8.47 1.08
C GLU A 80 4.67 7.29 1.92
N ARG A 81 4.98 7.54 3.20
CA ARG A 81 5.39 6.50 4.15
C ARG A 81 4.31 5.43 4.28
N SER A 82 3.05 5.83 4.47
CA SER A 82 1.92 4.89 4.56
C SER A 82 1.69 4.09 3.27
N GLN A 83 2.03 4.65 2.10
CA GLN A 83 1.90 3.96 0.82
C GLN A 83 2.95 2.86 0.68
N ILE A 84 4.20 3.16 1.05
CA ILE A 84 5.31 2.20 1.03
C ILE A 84 5.07 1.10 2.06
N GLN A 85 4.66 1.45 3.29
CA GLN A 85 4.35 0.47 4.34
C GLN A 85 3.25 -0.50 3.90
N ARG A 86 2.14 0.00 3.34
CA ARG A 86 1.08 -0.88 2.79
C ARG A 86 1.57 -1.77 1.65
N ALA A 87 2.53 -1.31 0.84
CA ALA A 87 3.13 -2.15 -0.18
C ALA A 87 4.01 -3.25 0.43
N CYS A 88 4.78 -2.93 1.47
CA CYS A 88 5.61 -3.85 2.23
C CYS A 88 4.78 -4.95 2.93
N GLU A 89 3.64 -4.60 3.53
CA GLU A 89 2.72 -5.54 4.19
C GLU A 89 2.23 -6.67 3.26
N LEU A 90 2.20 -6.43 1.95
CA LEU A 90 1.75 -7.41 0.98
C LEU A 90 2.80 -8.46 0.64
N ILE A 91 4.08 -8.21 0.95
CA ILE A 91 5.24 -8.99 0.52
C ILE A 91 5.51 -10.12 1.52
N ARG A 92 5.93 -11.29 1.00
CA ARG A 92 6.33 -12.43 1.83
C ARG A 92 7.84 -12.39 2.05
N VAL A 93 8.30 -12.98 3.15
CA VAL A 93 9.73 -13.03 3.52
C VAL A 93 10.64 -13.51 2.38
N ALA A 94 10.22 -14.55 1.65
CA ALA A 94 11.01 -15.10 0.54
C ALA A 94 11.11 -14.18 -0.70
N GLU A 95 10.29 -13.14 -0.80
CA GLU A 95 10.17 -12.28 -1.97
C GLU A 95 10.95 -10.96 -1.83
N TRP A 96 11.48 -10.63 -0.64
CA TRP A 96 12.17 -9.36 -0.39
C TRP A 96 13.39 -9.14 -1.28
N THR A 97 14.21 -10.18 -1.49
CA THR A 97 15.39 -10.09 -2.36
C THR A 97 14.99 -9.78 -3.80
N GLN A 98 13.88 -10.37 -4.27
CA GLN A 98 13.34 -10.09 -5.59
C GLN A 98 12.83 -8.65 -5.68
N LEU A 99 12.10 -8.16 -4.67
CA LEU A 99 11.62 -6.78 -4.60
C LEU A 99 12.76 -5.77 -4.66
N SER A 100 13.78 -5.93 -3.81
CA SER A 100 14.93 -5.02 -3.78
C SER A 100 15.64 -4.98 -5.13
N SER A 101 15.87 -6.15 -5.76
CA SER A 101 16.51 -6.22 -7.07
C SER A 101 15.68 -5.56 -8.18
N MET A 102 14.38 -5.86 -8.24
CA MET A 102 13.48 -5.30 -9.25
C MET A 102 13.36 -3.78 -9.12
N TRP A 103 13.16 -3.29 -7.89
CA TRP A 103 13.05 -1.85 -7.63
C TRP A 103 14.35 -1.11 -7.97
N LYS A 104 15.51 -1.62 -7.54
CA LYS A 104 16.82 -1.03 -7.90
C LYS A 104 17.04 -0.97 -9.41
N SER A 105 16.68 -2.04 -10.13
CA SER A 105 16.78 -2.06 -11.59
C SER A 105 15.90 -0.99 -12.25
N ARG A 106 14.68 -0.78 -11.73
CA ARG A 106 13.77 0.27 -12.21
C ARG A 106 14.28 1.67 -11.88
N MET A 107 14.83 1.86 -10.69
CA MET A 107 15.42 3.12 -10.26
C MET A 107 16.55 3.55 -11.21
N MET A 108 17.46 2.62 -11.56
CA MET A 108 18.56 2.88 -12.51
C MET A 108 18.07 3.22 -13.93
N ARG A 109 16.86 2.81 -14.31
CA ARG A 109 16.31 3.03 -15.66
C ARG A 109 15.60 4.35 -15.86
N GLY A 110 15.30 5.11 -14.79
CA GLY A 110 14.77 6.47 -14.97
C GLY A 110 13.76 6.98 -13.96
N ALA A 111 13.89 6.65 -12.67
CA ALA A 111 13.14 7.41 -11.65
C ALA A 111 13.74 8.83 -11.58
N ARG A 112 13.07 9.81 -12.21
CA ARG A 112 13.54 11.21 -12.34
C ARG A 112 12.82 12.20 -11.43
N SER A 113 12.00 11.70 -10.50
CA SER A 113 11.29 12.51 -9.52
C SER A 113 11.09 11.70 -8.25
N ARG A 114 10.83 12.41 -7.14
CA ARG A 114 10.46 11.81 -5.86
C ARG A 114 9.29 10.84 -6.00
N GLU A 115 8.24 11.30 -6.67
CA GLU A 115 7.02 10.52 -6.89
C GLU A 115 7.32 9.29 -7.75
N GLY A 116 8.20 9.43 -8.76
CA GLY A 116 8.62 8.33 -9.61
C GLY A 116 9.41 7.25 -8.85
N ILE A 117 10.23 7.62 -7.86
CA ILE A 117 10.96 6.66 -7.01
C ILE A 117 9.96 5.82 -6.19
N ILE A 118 9.00 6.49 -5.57
CA ILE A 118 7.98 5.87 -4.72
C ILE A 118 7.04 4.99 -5.57
N GLU A 119 6.58 5.51 -6.70
CA GLU A 119 5.72 4.77 -7.62
C GLU A 119 6.43 3.54 -8.19
N ALA A 120 7.71 3.65 -8.56
CA ALA A 120 8.49 2.52 -9.03
C ALA A 120 8.59 1.41 -7.97
N PHE A 121 8.74 1.76 -6.68
CA PHE A 121 8.73 0.80 -5.58
C PHE A 121 7.38 0.10 -5.47
N VAL A 122 6.29 0.87 -5.39
CA VAL A 122 4.93 0.34 -5.25
C VAL A 122 4.54 -0.56 -6.42
N GLN A 123 4.88 -0.16 -7.65
CA GLN A 123 4.64 -0.99 -8.83
C GLN A 123 5.47 -2.28 -8.80
N SER A 124 6.70 -2.26 -8.28
CA SER A 124 7.53 -3.47 -8.15
C SER A 124 6.91 -4.45 -7.15
N ALA A 125 6.42 -3.95 -6.02
CA ALA A 125 5.72 -4.74 -5.03
C ALA A 125 4.43 -5.37 -5.59
N GLN A 126 3.63 -4.56 -6.30
CA GLN A 126 2.40 -5.05 -6.95
C GLN A 126 2.68 -6.10 -8.03
N GLU A 127 3.76 -5.94 -8.80
CA GLU A 127 4.16 -6.93 -9.80
C GLU A 127 4.48 -8.26 -9.13
N ILE A 128 5.29 -8.28 -8.07
CA ILE A 128 5.61 -9.49 -7.31
C ILE A 128 4.33 -10.17 -6.82
N VAL A 129 3.44 -9.41 -6.18
CA VAL A 129 2.15 -9.92 -5.70
C VAL A 129 1.31 -10.51 -6.85
N SER A 130 1.36 -9.90 -8.03
CA SER A 130 0.60 -10.34 -9.20
C SER A 130 1.12 -11.63 -9.84
N THR A 131 2.43 -11.92 -9.71
CA THR A 131 3.05 -13.15 -10.25
C THR A 131 2.77 -14.40 -9.42
N ARG A 132 2.23 -14.24 -8.21
CA ARG A 132 1.90 -15.37 -7.33
C ARG A 132 0.94 -16.33 -8.03
N PRO A 133 1.14 -17.66 -7.90
CA PRO A 133 0.19 -18.64 -8.39
C PRO A 133 -1.18 -18.38 -7.76
N ARG A 134 -2.17 -17.99 -8.58
CA ARG A 134 -3.54 -17.89 -8.10
C ARG A 134 -4.07 -19.31 -7.91
N PRO A 135 -4.71 -19.62 -6.77
CA PRO A 135 -5.36 -20.93 -6.62
C PRO A 135 -6.33 -21.11 -7.80
N PRO A 136 -6.36 -22.29 -8.43
CA PRO A 136 -7.25 -22.55 -9.56
C PRO A 136 -8.66 -22.22 -9.11
N GLN A 137 -9.25 -21.19 -9.70
CA GLN A 137 -10.62 -20.80 -9.38
C GLN A 137 -11.52 -21.86 -10.01
N PRO A 138 -12.25 -22.67 -9.23
CA PRO A 138 -13.16 -23.64 -9.80
C PRO A 138 -14.22 -22.89 -10.61
N ILE A 139 -14.65 -23.46 -11.74
CA ILE A 139 -15.68 -22.85 -12.62
C ILE A 139 -16.94 -22.49 -11.81
N SER A 140 -17.24 -23.25 -10.76
CA SER A 140 -18.33 -22.96 -9.82
C SER A 140 -18.18 -21.63 -9.08
N SER A 141 -16.96 -21.18 -8.73
CA SER A 141 -16.74 -19.88 -8.09
C SER A 141 -16.95 -18.72 -9.08
N MET A 142 -16.55 -18.91 -10.35
CA MET A 142 -16.80 -17.96 -11.43
C MET A 142 -18.31 -17.83 -11.72
N LEU A 143 -19.01 -18.95 -11.83
CA LEU A 143 -20.47 -18.97 -12.03
C LEU A 143 -21.20 -18.36 -10.83
N SER A 144 -20.79 -18.66 -9.61
CA SER A 144 -21.39 -18.07 -8.39
C SER A 144 -21.18 -16.56 -8.33
N ARG A 145 -20.00 -16.06 -8.73
CA ARG A 145 -19.73 -14.62 -8.84
C ARG A 145 -20.58 -13.99 -9.94
N TYR A 146 -20.69 -14.65 -11.10
CA TYR A 146 -21.51 -14.17 -12.22
C TYR A 146 -22.99 -14.07 -11.85
N LEU A 147 -23.54 -15.11 -11.22
CA LEU A 147 -24.93 -15.13 -10.72
C LEU A 147 -25.17 -14.07 -9.65
N ARG A 148 -24.22 -13.82 -8.74
CA ARG A 148 -24.31 -12.71 -7.78
C ARG A 148 -24.24 -11.34 -8.47
N SER A 149 -23.39 -11.16 -9.48
CA SER A 149 -23.25 -9.90 -10.22
C SER A 149 -24.40 -9.59 -11.19
N GLN A 150 -25.18 -10.60 -11.58
CA GLN A 150 -26.38 -10.46 -12.42
C GLN A 150 -27.56 -9.80 -11.69
N SER A 151 -27.45 -9.53 -10.38
CA SER A 151 -28.52 -8.95 -9.56
C SER A 151 -28.79 -7.44 -9.75
N SER A 152 -28.38 -6.83 -10.87
CA SER A 152 -28.55 -5.38 -11.05
C SER A 152 -28.60 -4.95 -12.53
N ILE A 153 -29.70 -5.26 -13.22
CA ILE A 153 -30.12 -4.52 -14.43
C ILE A 153 -31.35 -3.63 -14.14
N ASN A 154 -32.03 -3.83 -13.00
CA ASN A 154 -33.20 -3.03 -12.57
C ASN A 154 -33.06 -2.44 -11.16
N ALA A 155 -31.83 -2.11 -10.71
CA ALA A 155 -31.69 -1.32 -9.48
C ALA A 155 -32.11 0.13 -9.78
N VAL A 156 -33.43 0.35 -9.77
CA VAL A 156 -34.06 1.66 -9.93
C VAL A 156 -33.64 2.54 -8.77
N SER A 157 -33.01 3.65 -9.14
CA SER A 157 -32.73 4.83 -8.33
C SER A 157 -34.00 5.35 -7.66
N ASP A 158 -34.13 5.17 -6.35
CA ASP A 158 -35.17 5.85 -5.59
C ASP A 158 -34.60 7.13 -4.96
N SER A 159 -34.58 8.18 -5.78
CA SER A 159 -34.68 9.54 -5.29
C SER A 159 -35.48 10.36 -6.29
N PRO A 160 -36.54 11.01 -5.81
CA PRO A 160 -36.63 12.43 -6.08
C PRO A 160 -36.92 13.22 -4.80
N ARG A 161 -36.10 14.25 -4.60
CA ARG A 161 -36.47 15.48 -3.90
C ARG A 161 -37.73 16.08 -4.53
N SER A 162 -38.73 16.44 -3.73
CA SER A 162 -39.14 17.84 -3.56
C SER A 162 -40.35 18.01 -2.64
N ALA A 163 -40.18 18.87 -1.62
CA ALA A 163 -41.18 19.67 -0.88
C ALA A 163 -42.31 18.90 -0.14
N SER A 164 -42.54 19.02 1.17
CA SER A 164 -42.52 20.22 2.00
C SER A 164 -42.71 19.87 3.49
N TYR A 165 -42.02 20.62 4.35
CA TYR A 165 -42.30 20.93 5.78
C TYR A 165 -41.93 19.96 6.93
N ASP A 166 -41.01 20.47 7.76
CA ASP A 166 -40.79 20.38 9.22
C ASP A 166 -40.61 19.04 9.97
N GLY A 167 -39.36 18.78 10.43
CA GLY A 167 -39.08 17.98 11.63
C GLY A 167 -37.76 17.19 11.61
N PRO A 168 -36.90 17.24 12.66
CA PRO A 168 -35.59 16.61 12.65
C PRO A 168 -35.61 15.21 13.28
N LEU A 169 -35.90 14.15 12.51
CA LEU A 169 -35.65 12.76 12.96
C LEU A 169 -35.23 11.90 11.76
N SER A 170 -33.93 11.95 11.42
CA SER A 170 -33.34 11.05 10.44
C SER A 170 -33.19 9.66 11.05
N THR A 171 -34.05 8.76 10.61
CA THR A 171 -34.12 7.35 10.95
C THR A 171 -32.85 6.63 10.49
N ARG A 172 -32.06 6.18 11.46
CA ARG A 172 -31.00 5.19 11.28
C ARG A 172 -31.59 3.91 10.70
N SER A 173 -31.24 3.59 9.46
CA SER A 173 -31.53 2.30 8.85
C SER A 173 -30.73 1.20 9.55
N LEU A 174 -31.41 0.42 10.38
CA LEU A 174 -30.91 -0.76 11.09
C LEU A 174 -30.83 -1.96 10.12
N GLY A 175 -29.63 -2.48 9.89
CA GLY A 175 -29.42 -3.65 9.04
C GLY A 175 -28.33 -4.57 9.57
N SER A 176 -28.75 -5.62 10.28
CA SER A 176 -28.02 -6.83 10.71
C SER A 176 -27.02 -6.71 11.88
N ILE A 177 -27.53 -6.86 13.11
CA ILE A 177 -26.78 -7.36 14.26
C ILE A 177 -27.01 -8.88 14.30
N SER A 178 -25.94 -9.66 14.22
CA SER A 178 -25.96 -11.13 14.30
C SER A 178 -25.96 -11.56 15.77
N PHE A 179 -26.98 -12.31 16.20
CA PHE A 179 -27.03 -12.89 17.55
C PHE A 179 -26.07 -14.08 17.67
N ARG A 180 -25.28 -14.12 18.74
CA ARG A 180 -24.55 -15.33 19.19
C ARG A 180 -25.48 -16.12 20.10
N SER A 181 -25.61 -17.42 19.87
CA SER A 181 -26.37 -18.34 20.73
C SER A 181 -25.69 -18.45 22.10
N ILE A 182 -26.48 -18.39 23.17
CA ILE A 182 -26.07 -18.71 24.54
C ILE A 182 -26.51 -20.15 24.79
N ASP A 183 -25.60 -21.09 24.61
CA ASP A 183 -25.71 -22.46 25.12
C ASP A 183 -24.37 -22.78 25.78
N ASP A 184 -24.23 -22.39 27.05
CA ASP A 184 -23.40 -23.05 28.08
C ASP A 184 -23.39 -22.23 29.38
N ILE A 185 -24.50 -22.29 30.13
CA ILE A 185 -24.50 -22.11 31.59
C ILE A 185 -25.58 -23.02 32.19
N VAL A 186 -25.19 -24.25 32.56
CA VAL A 186 -25.66 -24.95 33.76
C VAL A 186 -24.48 -25.68 34.38
#